data_AF-A0A915CSA9-F1
#
_entry.id   AF-A0A915CSA9-F1
#
_cell.length_a   1.000
_cell.length_b   1.000
_cell.length_c   1.000
_cell.angle_alpha   90.00
_cell.angle_beta   90.00
_cell.angle_gamma   90.00
#
_symmetry.space_group_name_H-M   'P 1'
#
loop_
_entity.id
_entity.type
_entity.pdbx_description
1 polymer ?
#
loop_
_entity_poly.entity_id
_entity_poly.type
_entity_poly.pdbx_seq_one_letter_code
_entity_poly.pdbx_strand_id
1 'polypeptide(L)'
;MSLEKDVDESEEHLIEALKKYCVTSCPTEQSSPVVQIRFRAPFLQTSKHDARGDAMGLAMESAAQKNIPLWASIMISQHFVDTYAQQLHTSLVPFDGSYEGIDASRWCREVISLFEELMRKYAQGGTPLPVKPESWIACLTHCPLRK
;
A
#
# COMPACT_ATOMS: atom_id res chain seq x y z
N MET A 1 1.81 -24.00 -25.91
CA MET A 1 2.86 -22.96 -25.81
C MET A 1 2.18 -21.60 -25.80
N SER A 2 1.91 -21.04 -24.62
CA SER A 2 1.59 -19.62 -24.36
C SER A 2 1.27 -19.51 -22.86
N LEU A 3 2.30 -19.55 -22.02
CA LEU A 3 2.18 -19.38 -20.56
C LEU A 3 3.17 -18.33 -20.02
N GLU A 4 3.95 -17.70 -20.89
CA GLU A 4 5.01 -16.74 -20.51
C GLU A 4 4.54 -15.28 -20.59
N LYS A 5 3.31 -15.00 -21.05
CA LYS A 5 2.85 -13.62 -21.31
C LYS A 5 2.24 -12.89 -20.11
N ASP A 6 1.76 -13.58 -19.08
CA ASP A 6 1.09 -12.92 -17.94
C ASP A 6 2.06 -12.47 -16.83
N VAL A 7 3.29 -12.97 -16.81
CA VAL A 7 4.29 -12.64 -15.78
C VAL A 7 4.93 -11.29 -16.04
N ASP A 8 5.23 -11.00 -17.32
CA ASP A 8 5.98 -9.82 -17.76
C ASP A 8 5.15 -8.53 -17.67
N GLU A 9 3.85 -8.61 -18.00
CA GLU A 9 2.98 -7.42 -17.95
C GLU A 9 2.93 -6.81 -16.54
N SER A 10 2.95 -7.62 -15.47
CA SER A 10 2.64 -7.12 -14.13
C SER A 10 3.76 -6.28 -13.48
N GLU A 11 5.03 -6.55 -13.80
CA GLU A 11 6.19 -5.77 -13.30
C GLU A 11 6.45 -4.53 -14.16
N GLU A 12 6.29 -4.63 -15.48
CA GLU A 12 6.37 -3.48 -16.38
C GLU A 12 5.34 -2.41 -16.01
N HIS A 13 4.10 -2.82 -15.70
CA HIS A 13 3.05 -1.91 -15.22
C HIS A 13 3.45 -1.23 -13.89
N LEU A 14 4.13 -1.93 -12.98
CA LEU A 14 4.62 -1.33 -11.73
C LEU A 14 5.69 -0.27 -12.02
N ILE A 15 6.65 -0.59 -12.89
CA ILE A 15 7.71 0.35 -13.28
C ILE A 15 7.12 1.58 -13.97
N GLU A 16 6.14 1.40 -14.86
CA GLU A 16 5.45 2.50 -15.52
C GLU A 16 4.67 3.38 -14.51
N ALA A 17 3.95 2.75 -13.57
CA ALA A 17 3.24 3.46 -12.51
C ALA A 17 4.20 4.28 -11.64
N LEU A 18 5.38 3.74 -11.30
CA LEU A 18 6.41 4.44 -10.53
C LEU A 18 7.07 5.59 -11.32
N LYS A 19 7.29 5.42 -12.63
CA LYS A 19 7.76 6.52 -13.50
C LYS A 19 6.76 7.67 -13.53
N LYS A 20 5.46 7.37 -13.68
CA LYS A 20 4.38 8.36 -13.59
C LYS A 20 4.32 9.01 -12.21
N TYR A 21 4.58 8.24 -11.15
CA TYR A 21 4.67 8.76 -9.79
C TYR A 21 5.80 9.80 -9.66
N CYS A 22 7.01 9.53 -10.17
CA CYS A 22 8.11 10.50 -10.20
C CYS A 22 7.74 11.80 -10.91
N VAL A 23 7.05 11.73 -12.06
CA VAL A 23 6.68 12.90 -12.86
C VAL A 23 5.61 13.75 -12.16
N THR A 24 4.66 13.11 -11.49
CA THR A 24 3.56 13.81 -10.78
C THR A 24 3.97 14.30 -9.38
N SER A 25 5.06 13.77 -8.81
CA SER A 25 5.56 14.15 -7.49
C SER A 25 6.57 15.30 -7.51
N CYS A 26 6.87 15.88 -8.68
CA CYS A 26 7.58 17.16 -8.75
C CYS A 26 6.68 18.24 -8.14
N PRO A 27 7.06 18.86 -7.01
CA PRO A 27 6.21 19.81 -6.34
C PRO A 27 6.21 21.12 -7.14
N THR A 28 5.20 21.35 -7.96
CA THR A 28 4.75 22.72 -8.22
C THR A 28 4.06 23.19 -6.94
N GLU A 29 4.52 24.29 -6.35
CA GLU A 29 4.22 24.79 -4.99
C GLU A 29 2.73 24.99 -4.60
N GLN A 30 1.74 24.52 -5.36
CA GLN A 30 0.34 24.92 -5.17
C GLN A 30 -0.71 23.81 -5.28
N SER A 31 -0.34 22.53 -5.26
CA SER A 31 -1.34 21.46 -5.20
C SER A 31 -0.90 20.39 -4.22
N SER A 32 -1.34 20.51 -2.98
CA SER A 32 -1.44 19.33 -2.11
C SER A 32 -2.28 18.31 -2.88
N PRO A 33 -1.76 17.12 -3.21
CA PRO A 33 -2.56 16.12 -3.89
C PRO A 33 -3.78 15.87 -3.00
N VAL A 34 -4.97 16.19 -3.51
CA VAL A 34 -6.21 15.83 -2.83
C VAL A 34 -6.35 14.32 -3.01
N VAL A 35 -5.64 13.57 -2.17
CA VAL A 35 -5.87 12.13 -2.01
C VAL A 35 -7.30 12.03 -1.53
N GLN A 36 -8.20 11.58 -2.41
CA GLN A 36 -9.58 11.35 -2.05
C GLN A 36 -9.63 10.06 -1.25
N ILE A 37 -9.28 10.13 0.03
CA ILE A 37 -9.35 9.02 0.96
C ILE A 37 -10.84 8.63 1.07
N ARG A 38 -11.25 7.51 0.46
CA ARG A 38 -12.63 7.01 0.61
C ARG A 38 -12.76 6.26 1.93
N PHE A 39 -11.67 5.65 2.41
CA PHE A 39 -11.61 5.07 3.75
C PHE A 39 -11.40 6.15 4.83
N ARG A 40 -12.50 6.75 5.27
CA ARG A 40 -12.53 7.51 6.52
C ARG A 40 -12.83 6.51 7.63
N ALA A 41 -11.86 6.21 8.50
CA ALA A 41 -12.19 5.58 9.77
C ALA A 41 -13.33 6.41 10.41
N PRO A 42 -14.49 5.82 10.76
CA PRO A 42 -15.66 6.57 11.23
C PRO A 42 -15.44 7.32 12.55
N PHE A 43 -14.27 7.16 13.15
CA PHE A 43 -14.00 7.46 14.55
C PHE A 43 -12.80 8.39 14.66
N LEU A 44 -12.87 9.30 15.64
CA LEU A 44 -11.75 10.17 16.05
C LEU A 44 -10.52 9.38 16.49
N GLN A 45 -10.67 8.05 16.69
CA GLN A 45 -9.62 7.17 17.15
C GLN A 45 -9.55 5.88 16.33
N THR A 46 -8.34 5.44 16.04
CA THR A 46 -8.02 4.09 15.56
C THR A 46 -7.53 3.28 16.75
N SER A 47 -8.03 2.06 16.94
CA SER A 47 -7.56 1.21 18.02
C SER A 47 -6.12 0.74 17.73
N LYS A 48 -5.29 0.52 18.75
CA LYS A 48 -3.92 0.01 18.54
C LYS A 48 -3.87 -1.34 17.83
N HIS A 49 -4.84 -2.22 18.10
CA HIS A 49 -4.89 -3.53 17.45
C HIS A 49 -5.35 -3.46 15.99
N ASP A 50 -6.13 -2.43 15.62
CA ASP A 50 -6.55 -2.20 14.22
C ASP A 50 -5.55 -1.35 13.43
N ALA A 51 -4.68 -0.58 14.11
CA ALA A 51 -3.76 0.39 13.49
C ALA A 51 -2.96 -0.18 12.32
N ARG A 52 -2.48 -1.42 12.44
CA ARG A 52 -1.75 -2.08 11.36
C ARG A 52 -2.64 -2.31 10.13
N GLY A 53 -3.84 -2.84 10.32
CA GLY A 53 -4.79 -3.10 9.25
C GLY A 53 -5.25 -1.81 8.57
N ASP A 54 -5.56 -0.79 9.37
CA ASP A 54 -5.96 0.54 8.89
C ASP A 54 -4.85 1.20 8.05
N ALA A 55 -3.60 1.14 8.53
CA ALA A 55 -2.45 1.71 7.81
C ALA A 55 -2.21 0.97 6.48
N MET A 56 -2.33 -0.36 6.47
CA MET A 56 -2.26 -1.14 5.23
C MET A 56 -3.38 -0.76 4.27
N GLY A 57 -4.61 -0.63 4.76
CA GLY A 57 -5.76 -0.24 3.94
C GLY A 57 -5.58 1.13 3.27
N LEU A 58 -5.13 2.13 4.04
CA LEU A 58 -4.84 3.48 3.54
C LEU A 58 -3.72 3.49 2.49
N ALA A 59 -2.64 2.74 2.74
CA ALA A 59 -1.53 2.60 1.79
C ALA A 59 -1.98 1.90 0.49
N MET A 60 -2.75 0.82 0.60
CA MET A 60 -3.27 0.09 -0.55
C MET A 60 -4.23 0.94 -1.39
N GLU A 61 -5.13 1.70 -0.74
CA GLU A 61 -6.02 2.61 -1.45
C GLU A 61 -5.22 3.72 -2.16
N SER A 62 -4.22 4.29 -1.48
CA SER A 62 -3.35 5.31 -2.06
C SER A 62 -2.56 4.78 -3.26
N ALA A 63 -2.06 3.54 -3.18
CA ALA A 63 -1.38 2.86 -4.28
C ALA A 63 -2.31 2.61 -5.47
N ALA A 64 -3.53 2.11 -5.20
CA ALA A 64 -4.53 1.83 -6.23
C ALA A 64 -4.95 3.11 -6.98
N GLN A 65 -5.08 4.24 -6.29
CA GLN A 65 -5.35 5.54 -6.91
C GLN A 65 -4.24 6.01 -7.86
N LYS A 66 -3.03 5.46 -7.74
CA LYS A 66 -1.87 5.72 -8.61
C LYS A 66 -1.70 4.65 -9.70
N ASN A 67 -2.71 3.81 -9.93
CA ASN A 67 -2.69 2.70 -10.89
C ASN A 67 -1.59 1.67 -10.62
N ILE A 68 -1.17 1.52 -9.35
CA ILE A 68 -0.26 0.45 -8.97
C ILE A 68 -1.02 -0.88 -9.01
N PRO A 69 -0.48 -1.93 -9.65
CA PRO A 69 -1.11 -3.25 -9.68
C PRO A 69 -1.49 -3.75 -8.28
N LEU A 70 -2.65 -4.41 -8.14
CA LEU A 70 -3.15 -4.85 -6.83
C LEU A 70 -2.12 -5.67 -6.04
N TRP A 71 -1.43 -6.60 -6.71
CA TRP A 71 -0.42 -7.43 -6.06
C TRP A 71 0.72 -6.58 -5.47
N ALA A 72 1.18 -5.58 -6.22
CA ALA A 72 2.24 -4.68 -5.80
C ALA A 72 1.74 -3.76 -4.68
N SER A 73 0.50 -3.28 -4.77
CA SER A 73 -0.14 -2.50 -3.71
C SER A 73 -0.17 -3.27 -2.38
N ILE A 74 -0.46 -4.57 -2.39
CA ILE A 74 -0.42 -5.41 -1.17
C ILE A 74 1.02 -5.52 -0.64
N MET A 75 1.97 -5.87 -1.51
CA MET A 75 3.38 -6.05 -1.12
C MET A 75 4.01 -4.75 -0.58
N ILE A 76 3.79 -3.62 -1.25
CA ILE A 76 4.27 -2.30 -0.82
C ILE A 76 3.64 -1.93 0.52
N SER A 77 2.33 -2.17 0.70
CA SER A 77 1.64 -1.82 1.94
C SER A 77 2.10 -2.66 3.12
N GLN A 78 2.40 -3.94 2.89
CA GLN A 78 3.02 -4.79 3.90
C GLN A 78 4.42 -4.28 4.28
N HIS A 79 5.27 -4.01 3.29
CA HIS A 79 6.60 -3.45 3.53
C HIS A 79 6.53 -2.10 4.25
N PHE A 80 5.55 -1.26 3.91
CA PHE A 80 5.31 0.04 4.54
C PHE A 80 5.02 -0.09 6.04
N VAL A 81 4.06 -0.92 6.44
CA VAL A 81 3.70 -1.07 7.86
C VAL A 81 4.79 -1.75 8.69
N ASP A 82 5.67 -2.53 8.06
CA ASP A 82 6.85 -3.10 8.72
C ASP A 82 7.97 -2.07 8.86
N THR A 83 8.21 -1.25 7.82
CA THR A 83 9.23 -0.19 7.81
C THR A 83 8.95 0.88 8.86
N TYR A 84 7.69 1.31 8.98
CA TYR A 84 7.28 2.38 9.88
C TYR A 84 6.57 1.86 11.14
N ALA A 85 6.78 0.59 11.49
CA ALA A 85 6.09 -0.09 12.60
C ALA A 85 6.11 0.68 13.92
N GLN A 86 7.26 1.25 14.26
CA GLN A 86 7.43 2.02 15.50
C GLN A 86 6.81 3.41 15.42
N GLN A 87 6.91 4.09 14.27
CA GLN A 87 6.40 5.45 14.08
C GLN A 87 4.88 5.48 14.05
N LEU A 88 4.27 4.50 13.37
CA LEU A 88 2.82 4.43 13.19
C LEU A 88 2.12 3.55 14.22
N HIS A 89 2.85 2.99 15.19
CA HIS A 89 2.32 2.03 16.16
C HIS A 89 1.62 0.81 15.51
N THR A 90 2.16 0.32 14.39
CA THR A 90 1.61 -0.80 13.60
C THR A 90 2.28 -2.15 13.92
N SER A 91 2.95 -2.24 15.07
CA SER A 91 3.41 -3.53 15.61
C SER A 91 2.21 -4.44 15.90
N LEU A 92 2.43 -5.76 15.82
CA LEU A 92 1.38 -6.74 16.10
C LEU A 92 0.95 -6.65 17.57
N VAL A 93 -0.26 -6.16 17.83
CA VAL A 93 -0.87 -6.10 19.17
C VAL A 93 -2.03 -7.11 19.19
N PRO A 94 -2.00 -8.13 20.05
CA PRO A 94 -3.11 -9.06 20.18
C PRO A 94 -4.36 -8.34 20.72
N PHE A 95 -5.53 -8.75 20.26
CA PHE A 95 -6.78 -8.26 20.81
C PHE A 95 -7.01 -8.86 22.21
N ASP A 96 -6.99 -8.02 23.24
CA ASP A 96 -7.13 -8.42 24.65
C ASP A 96 -8.39 -7.83 25.33
N GLY A 97 -9.27 -7.19 24.54
CA GLY A 97 -10.48 -6.53 25.03
C GLY A 97 -10.25 -5.11 25.57
N SER A 98 -9.00 -4.62 25.61
CA SER A 98 -8.70 -3.22 25.91
C SER A 98 -8.77 -2.36 24.63
N TYR A 99 -9.37 -1.17 24.75
CA TYR A 99 -9.48 -0.22 23.64
C TYR A 99 -8.57 0.99 23.88
N GLU A 100 -7.29 0.84 23.53
CA GLU A 100 -6.36 1.96 23.50
C GLU A 100 -6.43 2.65 22.13
N GLY A 101 -6.91 3.89 22.11
CA GLY A 101 -7.08 4.67 20.89
C GLY A 101 -5.86 5.52 20.52
N ILE A 102 -5.59 5.61 19.23
CA ILE A 102 -4.67 6.54 18.56
C ILE A 102 -5.51 7.63 17.92
N ASP A 103 -5.12 8.91 18.04
CA ASP A 103 -5.82 10.02 17.38
C ASP A 103 -5.73 9.91 15.84
N ALA A 104 -6.81 9.44 15.23
CA ALA A 104 -6.90 9.18 13.79
C ALA A 104 -6.84 10.47 12.95
N SER A 105 -7.19 11.63 13.53
CA SER A 105 -7.23 12.90 12.80
C SER A 105 -5.85 13.36 12.32
N ARG A 106 -4.81 13.04 13.10
CA ARG A 106 -3.41 13.30 12.78
C ARG A 106 -2.73 12.08 12.19
N TRP A 107 -2.96 10.91 12.78
CA TRP A 107 -2.31 9.67 12.40
C TRP A 107 -2.57 9.29 10.94
N CYS A 108 -3.80 9.42 10.42
CA CYS A 108 -4.07 9.12 9.01
C CYS A 108 -3.28 10.00 8.04
N ARG A 109 -3.02 11.28 8.40
CA ARG A 109 -2.20 12.18 7.57
C ARG A 109 -0.73 11.77 7.59
N GLU A 110 -0.25 11.33 8.75
CA GLU A 110 1.10 10.80 8.92
C GLU A 110 1.31 9.51 8.12
N VAL A 111 0.36 8.59 8.15
CA VAL A 111 0.34 7.37 7.32
C VAL A 111 0.53 7.72 5.84
N ILE A 112 -0.27 8.66 5.31
CA ILE A 112 -0.20 9.07 3.91
C ILE A 112 1.14 9.74 3.60
N SER A 113 1.61 10.64 4.46
CA SER A 113 2.90 11.33 4.27
C SER A 113 4.09 10.36 4.22
N LEU A 114 4.14 9.40 5.14
CA LEU A 114 5.19 8.38 5.18
C LEU A 114 5.08 7.40 4.01
N PHE A 115 3.85 7.09 3.58
CA PHE A 115 3.63 6.27 2.40
C PHE A 115 4.16 6.96 1.14
N GLU A 116 3.88 8.26 0.96
CA GLU A 116 4.44 9.03 -0.16
C GLU A 116 5.97 9.10 -0.11
N GLU A 117 6.56 9.21 1.09
CA GLU A 117 8.01 9.14 1.25
C GLU A 117 8.57 7.79 0.78
N LEU A 118 7.93 6.69 1.17
CA LEU A 118 8.33 5.35 0.72
C LEU A 118 8.21 5.21 -0.81
N MET A 119 7.11 5.70 -1.39
CA MET A 119 6.91 5.67 -2.84
C MET A 119 7.98 6.47 -3.60
N ARG A 120 8.42 7.62 -3.05
CA ARG A 120 9.56 8.36 -3.59
C ARG A 120 10.86 7.55 -3.52
N LYS A 121 11.13 6.84 -2.43
CA LYS A 121 12.31 5.96 -2.30
C LYS A 121 12.30 4.84 -3.34
N TYR A 122 11.15 4.22 -3.59
CA TYR A 122 10.99 3.24 -4.68
C TYR A 122 11.30 3.85 -6.04
N ALA A 123 10.72 5.01 -6.34
CA ALA A 123 10.84 5.62 -7.65
C ALA A 123 12.27 6.16 -7.94
N GLN A 124 13.04 6.48 -6.89
CA GLN A 124 14.45 6.84 -6.97
C GLN A 124 15.41 5.63 -6.98
N GLY A 125 14.90 4.40 -6.84
CA GLY A 125 15.72 3.19 -6.76
C GLY A 125 16.44 3.00 -5.41
N GLY A 126 16.06 3.75 -4.37
CA GLY A 126 16.62 3.60 -3.02
C GLY A 126 16.11 2.36 -2.26
N THR A 127 15.01 1.77 -2.75
CA THR A 127 14.39 0.55 -2.18
C THR A 127 14.19 -0.46 -3.32
N PRO A 128 14.52 -1.75 -3.14
CA PRO A 128 14.29 -2.77 -4.16
C PRO A 128 12.79 -2.96 -4.39
N LEU A 129 12.37 -3.06 -5.66
CA LEU A 129 10.98 -3.30 -6.03
C LEU A 129 10.46 -4.62 -5.44
N PRO A 130 9.19 -4.67 -5.01
CA PRO A 130 8.60 -5.92 -4.60
C PRO A 130 8.50 -6.89 -5.78
N VAL A 131 8.80 -8.16 -5.54
CA VAL A 131 8.62 -9.24 -6.50
C VAL A 131 7.29 -9.94 -6.21
N LYS A 132 6.53 -10.23 -7.27
CA LYS A 132 5.26 -10.95 -7.13
C LYS A 132 5.53 -12.39 -6.64
N PRO A 133 4.90 -12.85 -5.55
CA PRO A 133 5.09 -14.22 -5.08
C PRO A 133 4.60 -15.26 -6.11
N GLU A 134 5.42 -16.27 -6.39
CA GLU A 134 5.08 -17.34 -7.34
C GLU A 134 3.79 -18.09 -6.94
N SER A 135 3.57 -18.26 -5.64
CA SER A 135 2.39 -18.94 -5.09
C SER A 135 1.07 -18.26 -5.47
N TRP A 136 1.10 -16.97 -5.83
CA TRP A 136 -0.09 -16.22 -6.25
C TRP A 136 -0.43 -16.45 -7.73
N ILE A 137 0.51 -16.99 -8.51
CA ILE A 137 0.29 -17.34 -9.92
C ILE A 137 -0.49 -18.67 -10.01
N ALA A 138 -0.26 -19.59 -9.06
CA ALA A 138 -0.84 -20.93 -9.06
C ALA A 138 -2.33 -21.01 -8.65
N CYS A 139 -2.88 -19.98 -8.01
CA CYS A 139 -4.26 -20.04 -7.50
C CYS A 139 -5.33 -19.94 -8.62
N LEU A 140 -4.96 -19.46 -9.81
CA LEU A 140 -5.89 -19.32 -10.95
C LEU A 140 -6.00 -20.60 -11.80
N THR A 141 -5.07 -21.55 -11.67
CA THR A 141 -5.01 -22.75 -12.53
C THR A 141 -5.72 -23.96 -11.96
N HIS A 142 -6.15 -23.94 -10.69
CA HIS A 142 -6.73 -25.09 -9.99
C HIS A 142 -8.22 -25.00 -9.68
N CYS A 143 -8.94 -23.98 -10.16
CA CYS A 143 -10.40 -23.98 -10.10
C CYS A 143 -10.97 -24.78 -11.28
N PRO A 144 -11.49 -26.01 -11.10
CA PRO A 144 -12.30 -26.63 -12.13
C PRO A 144 -13.57 -25.79 -12.26
N LEU A 145 -13.71 -25.06 -13.36
CA LEU A 145 -14.98 -24.47 -13.77
C LEU A 145 -16.02 -25.61 -13.74
N ARG A 146 -16.95 -25.57 -12.78
CA ARG A 146 -18.14 -26.43 -12.81
C ARG A 146 -18.89 -26.06 -14.10
N LYS A 147 -18.97 -27.02 -15.02
CA LYS A 147 -19.86 -26.98 -16.18
C LYS A 147 -21.31 -26.88 -15.74
#